data_AF-A0A6I6SML0-F1
#
_entry.id   AF-A0A6I6SML0-F1
#
_cell.length_a   1.000
_cell.length_b   1.000
_cell.length_c   1.000
_cell.angle_alpha   90.00
_cell.angle_beta   90.00
_cell.angle_gamma   90.00
#
_symmetry.space_group_name_H-M   'P 1'
#
loop_
_entity.id
_entity.type
_entity.pdbx_description
1 polymer ?
#
loop_
_entity_poly.entity_id
_entity_poly.type
_entity_poly.pdbx_seq_one_letter_code
_entity_poly.pdbx_strand_id
1 'polypeptide(L)'
;MPRLLSFAGLTLLLGITFAPFTFAQQPTQEYQAYEDALARGERHANVWQYGWAGVYATTLAVNAYQASEANDRDDRYDARVGVVKSALALAGTLMDRQPHPAAYRELREGDGDIASARRLLHAVAEEERQRRSLEARLGSLLVNTASGLLIGVGDGRGRDGAINFATGMLVSELQLQTQPRQASVAINRFKPARVSLGDIHLEGEYALLVTPNQVGVALRY
;
A
#
# COMPACT_ATOMS: atom_id res chain seq x y z
N MET A 1 13.02 43.55 77.35
CA MET A 1 11.68 43.95 76.87
C MET A 1 11.78 44.19 75.37
N PRO A 2 10.87 43.70 74.49
CA PRO A 2 10.51 42.30 74.20
C PRO A 2 10.60 41.90 72.70
N ARG A 3 10.58 40.57 72.42
CA ARG A 3 9.90 39.80 71.31
C ARG A 3 10.43 39.93 69.85
N LEU A 4 10.95 38.87 69.19
CA LEU A 4 10.40 37.56 68.71
C LEU A 4 10.07 37.59 67.19
N LEU A 5 10.27 36.43 66.51
CA LEU A 5 9.92 36.00 65.13
C LEU A 5 11.12 36.00 64.15
N SER A 6 11.73 34.87 63.72
CA SER A 6 11.27 33.61 63.10
C SER A 6 10.71 33.73 61.68
N PHE A 7 11.04 32.70 60.88
CA PHE A 7 10.52 32.29 59.55
C PHE A 7 11.25 32.85 58.32
N ALA A 8 11.42 32.12 57.22
CA ALA A 8 11.37 30.69 56.88
C ALA A 8 11.66 30.65 55.37
N GLY A 9 12.09 29.48 54.89
CA GLY A 9 12.41 29.25 53.49
C GLY A 9 11.27 29.59 52.54
N LEU A 10 11.67 29.99 51.33
CA LEU A 10 10.80 29.91 50.16
C LEU A 10 11.62 29.31 49.01
N THR A 11 11.84 28.00 49.09
CA THR A 11 12.19 27.18 47.94
C THR A 11 10.96 27.18 47.03
N LEU A 12 11.01 27.97 45.95
CA LEU A 12 9.95 28.03 44.96
C LEU A 12 9.97 26.71 44.15
N LEU A 13 9.20 25.73 44.61
CA LEU A 13 8.84 24.54 43.86
C LEU A 13 8.01 24.99 42.65
N LEU A 14 8.67 25.15 41.50
CA LEU A 14 7.99 25.22 40.22
C LEU A 14 7.51 23.80 39.88
N GLY A 15 6.33 23.45 40.40
CA GLY A 15 5.63 22.24 40.02
C GLY A 15 5.26 22.32 38.55
N ILE A 16 6.12 21.82 37.68
CA ILE A 16 5.73 21.43 36.32
C ILE A 16 4.87 20.18 36.51
N THR A 17 3.57 20.38 36.67
CA THR A 17 2.59 19.32 36.51
C THR A 17 2.64 18.90 35.03
N PHE A 18 3.53 17.95 34.71
CA PHE A 18 3.33 17.08 33.58
C PHE A 18 2.05 16.29 33.87
N ALA A 19 0.91 16.82 33.46
CA ALA A 19 -0.25 15.97 33.25
C ALA A 19 0.19 14.93 32.22
N PRO A 20 0.25 13.63 32.55
CA PRO A 20 0.41 12.63 31.52
C PRO A 20 -0.86 12.73 30.67
N PHE A 21 -0.76 13.38 29.51
CA PHE A 21 -1.77 13.21 28.48
C PHE A 21 -1.56 11.81 27.91
N THR A 22 -2.05 10.81 28.63
CA THR A 22 -2.30 9.47 28.11
C THR A 22 -3.42 9.61 27.09
N PHE A 23 -3.07 9.98 25.86
CA PHE A 23 -3.92 9.67 24.71
C PHE A 23 -3.80 8.17 24.46
N ALA A 24 -4.39 7.36 25.36
CA ALA A 24 -4.92 6.09 24.94
C ALA A 24 -5.89 6.43 23.82
N GLN A 25 -5.53 6.15 22.57
CA GLN A 25 -6.47 6.34 21.46
C GLN A 25 -7.72 5.56 21.84
N GLN A 26 -8.82 6.29 22.01
CA GLN A 26 -10.09 5.63 22.27
C GLN A 26 -10.35 4.67 21.11
N PRO A 27 -10.81 3.42 21.36
CA PRO A 27 -11.04 2.42 20.31
C PRO A 27 -11.80 2.96 19.09
N THR A 28 -12.69 3.93 19.30
CA THR A 28 -13.41 4.67 18.26
C THR A 28 -12.50 5.44 17.30
N GLN A 29 -11.46 6.13 17.77
CA GLN A 29 -10.53 6.86 16.92
C GLN A 29 -9.65 5.93 16.08
N GLU A 30 -9.23 4.81 16.66
CA GLU A 30 -8.46 3.79 15.94
C GLU A 30 -9.32 3.14 14.86
N TYR A 31 -10.56 2.78 15.21
CA TYR A 31 -11.53 2.23 14.27
C TYR A 31 -11.75 3.19 13.08
N GLN A 32 -12.01 4.46 13.36
CA GLN A 32 -12.18 5.50 12.33
C GLN A 32 -10.94 5.62 11.43
N ALA A 33 -9.73 5.54 12.01
CA ALA A 33 -8.50 5.59 11.22
C ALA A 33 -8.34 4.38 10.27
N TYR A 34 -8.79 3.19 10.71
CA TYR A 34 -8.75 1.97 9.91
C TYR A 34 -9.82 1.98 8.82
N GLU A 35 -11.04 2.42 9.16
CA GLU A 35 -12.12 2.65 8.21
C GLU A 35 -11.69 3.61 7.11
N ASP A 36 -11.11 4.76 7.50
CA ASP A 36 -10.57 5.76 6.58
C ASP A 36 -9.47 5.19 5.66
N ALA A 37 -8.59 4.34 6.20
CA ALA A 37 -7.53 3.72 5.44
C ALA A 37 -8.09 2.77 4.38
N LEU A 38 -9.03 1.90 4.76
CA LEU A 38 -9.69 0.97 3.83
C LEU A 38 -10.56 1.71 2.81
N ALA A 39 -11.28 2.75 3.20
CA ALA A 39 -12.09 3.57 2.28
C ALA A 39 -11.21 4.27 1.23
N ARG A 40 -10.07 4.85 1.64
CA ARG A 40 -9.10 5.42 0.69
C ARG A 40 -8.47 4.35 -0.19
N GLY A 41 -8.16 3.20 0.40
CA GLY A 41 -7.60 2.05 -0.29
C GLY A 41 -8.54 1.49 -1.35
N GLU A 42 -9.84 1.39 -1.08
CA GLU A 42 -10.86 0.98 -2.04
C GLU A 42 -10.89 1.94 -3.24
N ARG A 43 -10.97 3.25 -2.97
CA ARG A 43 -10.99 4.25 -4.05
C ARG A 43 -9.74 4.16 -4.93
N HIS A 44 -8.56 4.06 -4.30
CA HIS A 44 -7.30 3.88 -5.04
C HIS A 44 -7.31 2.57 -5.82
N ALA A 45 -7.72 1.47 -5.21
CA ALA A 45 -7.79 0.15 -5.84
C ALA A 45 -8.66 0.16 -7.09
N ASN A 46 -9.84 0.79 -7.03
CA ASN A 46 -10.74 0.92 -8.18
C ASN A 46 -10.11 1.75 -9.29
N VAL A 47 -9.53 2.91 -8.97
CA VAL A 47 -8.84 3.76 -9.97
C VAL A 47 -7.67 3.02 -10.61
N TRP A 48 -6.88 2.32 -9.80
CA TRP A 48 -5.73 1.55 -10.26
C TRP A 48 -6.18 0.42 -11.21
N GLN A 49 -7.18 -0.36 -10.80
CA GLN A 49 -7.69 -1.48 -11.58
C GLN A 49 -8.32 -1.04 -12.90
N TYR A 50 -9.22 -0.05 -12.86
CA TYR A 50 -9.86 0.48 -14.08
C TYR A 50 -8.87 1.22 -14.97
N GLY A 51 -7.87 1.89 -14.41
CA GLY A 51 -6.79 2.52 -15.16
C GLY A 51 -6.00 1.51 -15.98
N TRP A 52 -5.50 0.43 -15.34
CA TRP A 52 -4.77 -0.62 -16.04
C TRP A 52 -5.66 -1.42 -17.00
N ALA A 53 -6.90 -1.72 -16.62
CA ALA A 53 -7.87 -2.34 -17.53
C ALA A 53 -8.11 -1.46 -18.78
N GLY A 54 -8.22 -0.14 -18.62
CA GLY A 54 -8.36 0.80 -19.73
C GLY A 54 -7.15 0.79 -20.67
N VAL A 55 -5.93 0.75 -20.13
CA VAL A 55 -4.69 0.62 -20.92
C VAL A 55 -4.71 -0.68 -21.74
N TYR A 56 -5.03 -1.81 -21.11
CA TYR A 56 -5.06 -3.11 -21.81
C TYR A 56 -6.21 -3.21 -22.81
N ALA A 57 -7.39 -2.67 -22.50
CA ALA A 57 -8.52 -2.63 -23.43
C ALA A 57 -8.20 -1.76 -24.66
N THR A 58 -7.55 -0.61 -24.47
CA THR A 58 -7.12 0.25 -25.59
C THR A 58 -6.08 -0.47 -26.46
N THR A 59 -5.09 -1.11 -25.82
CA THR A 59 -4.05 -1.87 -26.52
C THR A 59 -4.65 -3.04 -27.30
N LEU A 60 -5.62 -3.74 -26.71
CA LEU A 60 -6.40 -4.79 -27.36
C LEU A 60 -7.12 -4.28 -28.60
N ALA A 61 -7.83 -3.15 -28.50
CA ALA A 61 -8.57 -2.56 -29.61
C ALA A 61 -7.64 -2.15 -30.76
N VAL A 62 -6.52 -1.50 -30.45
CA VAL A 62 -5.50 -1.10 -31.44
C VAL A 62 -4.90 -2.33 -32.14
N ASN A 63 -4.57 -3.39 -31.39
CA ASN A 63 -4.06 -4.63 -31.97
C ASN A 63 -5.11 -5.36 -32.81
N ALA A 64 -6.37 -5.39 -32.38
CA ALA A 64 -7.45 -6.01 -33.15
C ALA A 64 -7.68 -5.29 -34.49
N TYR A 65 -7.63 -3.94 -34.47
CA TYR A 65 -7.71 -3.14 -35.69
C TYR A 65 -6.54 -3.44 -36.63
N GLN A 66 -5.30 -3.41 -36.13
CA GLN A 66 -4.12 -3.69 -36.95
C GLN A 66 -4.10 -5.13 -37.49
N ALA A 67 -4.54 -6.11 -36.69
CA ALA A 67 -4.65 -7.50 -37.13
C ALA A 67 -5.62 -7.69 -38.31
N SER A 68 -6.60 -6.78 -38.44
CA SER A 68 -7.56 -6.75 -39.54
C SER A 68 -7.06 -5.94 -40.74
N GLU A 69 -6.54 -4.74 -40.48
CA GLU A 69 -6.36 -3.71 -41.52
C GLU A 69 -4.92 -3.57 -42.03
N ALA A 70 -3.90 -4.06 -41.31
CA ALA A 70 -2.51 -3.90 -41.72
C ALA A 70 -2.30 -4.51 -43.12
N ASN A 71 -1.50 -3.88 -43.99
CA ASN A 71 -1.30 -4.40 -45.35
C ASN A 71 -0.23 -5.50 -45.41
N ASP A 72 0.66 -5.52 -44.43
CA ASP A 72 1.75 -6.47 -44.34
C ASP A 72 1.37 -7.72 -43.51
N ARG A 73 1.88 -8.88 -43.93
CA ARG A 73 1.53 -10.17 -43.31
C ARG A 73 2.18 -10.32 -41.93
N ASP A 74 3.38 -9.81 -41.75
CA ASP A 74 4.13 -9.89 -40.50
C ASP A 74 3.50 -8.92 -39.48
N ASP A 75 3.13 -7.71 -39.91
CA ASP A 75 2.41 -6.75 -39.07
C ASP A 75 1.06 -7.32 -38.57
N ARG A 76 0.31 -7.99 -39.45
CA ARG A 76 -0.94 -8.68 -39.04
C ARG A 76 -0.67 -9.79 -38.05
N TYR A 77 0.42 -10.54 -38.22
CA TYR A 77 0.78 -11.64 -37.32
C TYR A 77 1.13 -11.10 -35.93
N ASP A 78 2.01 -10.11 -35.85
CA ASP A 78 2.41 -9.44 -34.60
C ASP A 78 1.20 -8.84 -33.88
N ALA A 79 0.29 -8.20 -34.63
CA ALA A 79 -0.94 -7.65 -34.08
C ALA A 79 -1.88 -8.73 -33.49
N ARG A 80 -2.00 -9.90 -34.12
CA ARG A 80 -2.81 -11.03 -33.57
C ARG A 80 -2.23 -11.57 -32.27
N VAL A 81 -0.90 -11.69 -32.18
CA VAL A 81 -0.23 -12.05 -30.93
C VAL A 81 -0.51 -10.97 -29.87
N GLY A 82 -0.46 -9.69 -30.27
CA GLY A 82 -0.81 -8.55 -29.44
C GLY A 82 -2.25 -8.59 -28.90
N VAL A 83 -3.22 -9.03 -29.70
CA VAL A 83 -4.62 -9.24 -29.28
C VAL A 83 -4.68 -10.24 -28.13
N VAL A 84 -4.06 -11.42 -28.30
CA VAL A 84 -4.07 -12.47 -27.27
C VAL A 84 -3.41 -11.98 -25.98
N LYS A 85 -2.23 -11.35 -26.09
CA LYS A 85 -1.49 -10.81 -24.93
C LYS A 85 -2.30 -9.76 -24.18
N SER A 86 -2.92 -8.83 -24.91
CA SER A 86 -3.71 -7.74 -24.32
C SER A 86 -4.99 -8.25 -23.67
N ALA A 87 -5.65 -9.23 -24.27
CA ALA A 87 -6.83 -9.87 -23.71
C ALA A 87 -6.51 -10.61 -22.40
N LEU A 88 -5.41 -11.37 -22.36
CA LEU A 88 -4.95 -12.05 -21.15
C LEU A 88 -4.57 -11.06 -20.04
N ALA A 89 -3.87 -9.97 -20.39
CA ALA A 89 -3.53 -8.92 -19.43
C ALA A 89 -4.78 -8.24 -18.87
N LEU A 90 -5.73 -7.87 -19.74
CA LEU A 90 -7.01 -7.30 -19.33
C LEU A 90 -7.80 -8.25 -18.41
N ALA A 91 -7.93 -9.52 -18.80
CA ALA A 91 -8.62 -10.52 -18.00
C ALA A 91 -7.93 -10.69 -16.63
N GLY A 92 -6.60 -10.79 -16.60
CA GLY A 92 -5.82 -10.85 -15.38
C GLY A 92 -6.08 -9.67 -14.45
N THR A 93 -6.05 -8.44 -14.98
CA THR A 93 -6.35 -7.22 -14.20
C THR A 93 -7.79 -7.17 -13.68
N LEU A 94 -8.76 -7.72 -14.40
CA LEU A 94 -10.16 -7.75 -13.97
C LEU A 94 -10.43 -8.85 -12.92
N MET A 95 -9.72 -9.98 -13.01
CA MET A 95 -9.88 -11.12 -12.10
C MET A 95 -9.05 -10.97 -10.81
N ASP A 96 -7.84 -10.42 -10.88
CA ASP A 96 -6.99 -10.16 -9.71
C ASP A 96 -7.36 -8.83 -9.05
N ARG A 97 -8.49 -8.84 -8.34
CA ARG A 97 -8.95 -7.66 -7.58
C ARG A 97 -8.06 -7.43 -6.37
N GLN A 98 -7.75 -6.16 -6.14
CA GLN A 98 -7.08 -5.70 -4.92
C GLN A 98 -7.95 -6.01 -3.69
N PRO A 99 -7.35 -6.27 -2.52
CA PRO A 99 -8.09 -6.70 -1.32
C PRO A 99 -8.97 -5.60 -0.70
N HIS A 100 -8.65 -4.33 -0.96
CA HIS A 100 -9.24 -3.17 -0.30
C HIS A 100 -10.77 -3.05 -0.42
N PRO A 101 -11.40 -3.20 -1.61
CA PRO A 101 -12.85 -3.08 -1.71
C PRO A 101 -13.60 -4.18 -0.95
N ALA A 102 -13.07 -5.40 -0.92
CA ALA A 102 -13.67 -6.49 -0.16
C ALA A 102 -13.54 -6.24 1.35
N ALA A 103 -12.36 -5.86 1.81
CA ALA A 103 -12.11 -5.53 3.21
C ALA A 103 -12.92 -4.30 3.68
N TYR A 104 -13.03 -3.25 2.86
CA TYR A 104 -13.83 -2.09 3.24
C TYR A 104 -15.32 -2.46 3.39
N ARG A 105 -15.84 -3.31 2.49
CA ARG A 105 -17.21 -3.83 2.60
C ARG A 105 -17.40 -4.65 3.88
N GLU A 106 -16.50 -5.58 4.15
CA GLU A 106 -16.54 -6.43 5.35
C GLU A 106 -16.50 -5.59 6.63
N LEU A 107 -15.64 -4.57 6.70
CA LEU A 107 -15.58 -3.66 7.85
C LEU A 107 -16.92 -2.94 8.08
N ARG A 108 -17.56 -2.50 7.00
CA ARG A 108 -18.78 -1.67 7.01
C ARG A 108 -20.05 -2.49 7.29
N GLU A 109 -20.02 -3.78 6.97
CA GLU A 109 -21.09 -4.75 7.24
C GLU A 109 -20.93 -5.43 8.62
N GLY A 110 -19.75 -5.30 9.24
CA GLY A 110 -19.46 -5.81 10.57
C GLY A 110 -20.15 -5.04 11.71
N ASP A 111 -19.87 -5.48 12.92
CA ASP A 111 -20.44 -4.97 14.18
C ASP A 111 -19.77 -3.70 14.73
N GLY A 112 -18.76 -3.18 14.04
CA GLY A 112 -17.97 -2.04 14.50
C GLY A 112 -16.94 -2.39 15.58
N ASP A 113 -16.65 -3.68 15.80
CA ASP A 113 -15.63 -4.11 16.74
C ASP A 113 -14.21 -3.74 16.26
N ILE A 114 -13.46 -3.07 17.13
CA ILE A 114 -12.08 -2.68 16.88
C ILE A 114 -11.14 -3.88 16.69
N ALA A 115 -11.37 -5.00 17.40
CA ALA A 115 -10.50 -6.16 17.25
C ALA A 115 -10.65 -6.79 15.86
N SER A 116 -11.88 -6.85 15.36
CA SER A 116 -12.20 -7.30 14.00
C SER A 116 -11.63 -6.35 12.94
N ALA A 117 -11.80 -5.04 13.11
CA ALA A 117 -11.20 -4.04 12.23
C ALA A 117 -9.67 -4.16 12.15
N ARG A 118 -9.01 -4.41 13.29
CA ARG A 118 -7.56 -4.57 13.38
C ARG A 118 -7.08 -5.81 12.63
N ARG A 119 -7.74 -6.97 12.83
CA ARG A 119 -7.40 -8.22 12.12
C ARG A 119 -7.51 -8.03 10.62
N LEU A 120 -8.60 -7.41 10.16
CA LEU A 120 -8.84 -7.16 8.76
C LEU A 120 -7.77 -6.25 8.14
N LEU A 121 -7.43 -5.15 8.82
CA LEU A 121 -6.38 -4.25 8.35
C LEU A 121 -5.01 -4.93 8.27
N HIS A 122 -4.66 -5.78 9.24
CA HIS A 122 -3.42 -6.57 9.17
C HIS A 122 -3.41 -7.56 8.02
N ALA A 123 -4.53 -8.23 7.74
CA ALA A 123 -4.64 -9.14 6.60
C ALA A 123 -4.44 -8.41 5.27
N VAL A 124 -5.08 -7.25 5.09
CA VAL A 124 -4.91 -6.43 3.88
C VAL A 124 -3.47 -5.93 3.76
N ALA A 125 -2.86 -5.46 4.86
CA ALA A 125 -1.48 -4.98 4.86
C ALA A 125 -0.47 -6.10 4.55
N GLU A 126 -0.73 -7.33 5.00
CA GLU A 126 0.10 -8.49 4.67
C GLU A 126 -0.01 -8.83 3.18
N GLU A 127 -1.22 -8.82 2.63
CA GLU A 127 -1.43 -9.06 1.20
C GLU A 127 -0.76 -7.97 0.34
N GLU A 128 -0.85 -6.70 0.71
CA GLU A 128 -0.12 -5.60 0.06
C GLU A 128 1.40 -5.84 0.04
N ARG A 129 1.97 -6.36 1.13
CA ARG A 129 3.41 -6.68 1.23
C ARG A 129 3.77 -7.85 0.34
N GLN A 130 2.96 -8.91 0.35
CA GLN A 130 3.17 -10.11 -0.48
C GLN A 130 3.12 -9.77 -1.97
N ARG A 131 2.13 -8.98 -2.40
CA ARG A 131 1.99 -8.51 -3.79
C ARG A 131 3.17 -7.67 -4.27
N ARG A 132 3.92 -7.05 -3.36
CA ARG A 132 5.10 -6.22 -3.64
C ARG A 132 6.43 -6.89 -3.30
N SER A 133 6.39 -8.14 -2.87
CA SER A 133 7.56 -8.90 -2.44
C SER A 133 8.57 -9.07 -3.57
N LEU A 134 9.80 -9.40 -3.19
CA LEU A 134 10.83 -9.77 -4.16
C LEU A 134 10.41 -10.98 -5.00
N GLU A 135 9.65 -11.91 -4.43
CA GLU A 135 9.11 -13.06 -5.15
C GLU A 135 8.17 -12.63 -6.28
N ALA A 136 7.24 -11.70 -6.02
CA ALA A 136 6.37 -11.15 -7.05
C ALA A 136 7.15 -10.44 -8.17
N ARG A 137 8.21 -9.70 -7.82
CA ARG A 137 9.12 -9.05 -8.78
C ARG A 137 9.89 -10.08 -9.62
N LEU A 138 10.38 -11.15 -8.99
CA LEU A 138 11.10 -12.23 -9.66
C LEU A 138 10.18 -13.03 -10.61
N GLY A 139 8.94 -13.30 -10.21
CA GLY A 139 7.95 -13.94 -11.07
C GLY A 139 7.69 -13.12 -12.35
N SER A 140 7.50 -11.81 -12.20
CA SER A 140 7.39 -10.90 -13.34
C SER A 140 8.64 -10.89 -14.21
N LEU A 141 9.83 -10.87 -13.61
CA LEU A 141 11.10 -10.91 -14.35
C LEU A 141 11.22 -12.20 -15.17
N LEU A 142 10.89 -13.36 -14.59
CA LEU A 142 10.93 -14.65 -15.29
C LEU A 142 9.95 -14.70 -16.46
N VAL A 143 8.70 -14.28 -16.26
CA VAL A 143 7.67 -14.27 -17.32
C VAL A 143 8.06 -13.33 -18.46
N ASN A 144 8.55 -12.14 -18.15
CA ASN A 144 8.99 -11.17 -19.16
C ASN A 144 10.25 -11.65 -19.88
N THR A 145 11.21 -12.27 -19.17
CA THR A 145 12.41 -12.86 -19.77
C THR A 145 12.04 -13.98 -20.73
N ALA A 146 11.17 -14.91 -20.32
CA ALA A 146 10.69 -16.00 -21.17
C ALA A 146 9.96 -15.45 -22.41
N SER A 147 9.10 -14.45 -22.26
CA SER A 147 8.41 -13.81 -23.39
C SER A 147 9.39 -13.12 -24.35
N GLY A 148 10.37 -12.38 -23.82
CA GLY A 148 11.39 -11.71 -24.63
C GLY A 148 12.29 -12.69 -25.38
N LEU A 149 12.67 -13.80 -24.75
CA LEU A 149 13.47 -14.86 -25.37
C LEU A 149 12.68 -15.62 -26.44
N LEU A 150 11.39 -15.93 -26.23
CA LEU A 150 10.54 -16.57 -27.23
C LEU A 150 10.50 -15.76 -28.53
N ILE A 151 10.39 -14.43 -28.43
CA ILE A 151 10.36 -13.52 -29.58
C ILE A 151 11.76 -13.34 -30.19
N GLY A 152 12.79 -13.22 -29.34
CA GLY A 152 14.17 -12.97 -29.79
C GLY A 152 14.83 -14.16 -30.47
N VAL A 153 14.49 -15.39 -30.07
CA VAL A 153 15.11 -16.63 -30.57
C VAL A 153 14.30 -17.27 -31.71
N GLY A 154 12.98 -17.03 -31.76
CA GLY A 154 12.09 -17.63 -32.76
C GLY A 154 12.34 -17.20 -34.22
N ASP A 155 12.67 -15.92 -34.45
CA ASP A 155 12.79 -15.33 -35.80
C ASP A 155 14.09 -14.54 -36.06
N GLY A 156 15.10 -14.65 -35.18
CA GLY A 156 16.34 -13.87 -35.32
C GLY A 156 16.19 -12.36 -35.02
N ARG A 157 15.04 -11.95 -34.46
CA ARG A 157 14.70 -10.55 -34.13
C ARG A 157 15.07 -10.20 -32.69
N GLY A 158 16.33 -10.40 -32.32
CA GLY A 158 16.82 -10.18 -30.94
C GLY A 158 16.56 -8.78 -30.38
N ARG A 159 16.55 -7.74 -31.23
CA ARG A 159 16.21 -6.37 -30.84
C ARG A 159 14.75 -6.25 -30.37
N ASP A 160 13.82 -6.92 -31.06
CA ASP A 160 12.39 -6.82 -30.77
C ASP A 160 12.05 -7.62 -29.51
N GLY A 161 12.75 -8.73 -29.26
CA GLY A 161 12.71 -9.46 -27.99
C GLY A 161 13.19 -8.61 -26.79
N ALA A 162 14.30 -7.87 -26.96
CA ALA A 162 14.81 -6.97 -25.93
C ALA A 162 13.87 -5.80 -25.62
N ILE A 163 13.25 -5.21 -26.66
CA ILE A 163 12.24 -4.14 -26.48
C ILE A 163 11.01 -4.67 -25.75
N ASN A 164 10.53 -5.87 -26.09
CA ASN A 164 9.38 -6.46 -25.42
C ASN A 164 9.67 -6.75 -23.94
N PHE A 165 10.86 -7.31 -23.65
CA PHE A 165 11.33 -7.48 -22.27
C PHE A 165 11.35 -6.16 -21.50
N ALA A 166 12.01 -5.13 -22.05
CA ALA A 166 12.14 -3.83 -21.39
C ALA A 166 10.78 -3.17 -21.13
N THR A 167 9.88 -3.22 -22.12
CA THR A 167 8.53 -2.68 -22.00
C THR A 167 7.72 -3.44 -20.95
N GLY A 168 7.79 -4.77 -20.96
CA GLY A 168 7.13 -5.61 -19.97
C GLY A 168 7.62 -5.34 -18.55
N MET A 169 8.94 -5.19 -18.36
CA MET A 169 9.53 -4.84 -17.08
C MET A 169 9.10 -3.45 -16.58
N LEU A 170 9.07 -2.45 -17.46
CA LEU A 170 8.60 -1.11 -17.13
C LEU A 170 7.13 -1.13 -16.68
N VAL A 171 6.26 -1.79 -17.43
CA VAL A 171 4.83 -1.92 -17.11
C VAL A 171 4.62 -2.66 -15.78
N SER A 172 5.39 -3.72 -15.53
CA SER A 172 5.35 -4.44 -14.25
C SER A 172 5.79 -3.58 -13.05
N GLU A 173 6.90 -2.84 -13.16
CA GLU A 173 7.35 -1.98 -12.05
C GLU A 173 6.38 -0.83 -11.82
N LEU A 174 5.81 -0.23 -12.88
CA LEU A 174 4.78 0.81 -12.75
C LEU A 174 3.54 0.27 -12.04
N GLN A 175 3.07 -0.92 -12.39
CA GLN A 175 1.97 -1.58 -11.69
C GLN A 175 2.28 -1.78 -10.20
N LEU A 176 3.44 -2.36 -9.89
CA LEU A 176 3.88 -2.61 -8.50
C LEU A 176 4.05 -1.31 -7.71
N GLN A 177 4.62 -0.28 -8.31
CA GLN A 177 4.88 1.00 -7.64
C GLN A 177 3.58 1.74 -7.32
N THR A 178 2.62 1.72 -8.25
CA THR A 178 1.35 2.46 -8.16
C THR A 178 0.24 1.71 -7.41
N GLN A 179 0.44 0.43 -7.08
CA GLN A 179 -0.53 -0.35 -6.31
C GLN A 179 -0.88 0.31 -4.96
N PRO A 180 -2.14 0.17 -4.50
CA PRO A 180 -2.59 0.62 -3.18
C PRO A 180 -1.68 0.10 -2.05
N ARG A 181 -1.51 0.94 -1.02
CA ARG A 181 -0.67 0.64 0.17
C ARG A 181 -1.24 1.23 1.47
N GLN A 182 -2.52 1.59 1.46
CA GLN A 182 -3.15 2.38 2.50
C GLN A 182 -3.21 1.59 3.81
N ALA A 183 -3.38 0.27 3.76
CA ALA A 183 -3.41 -0.56 4.95
C ALA A 183 -2.02 -0.67 5.59
N SER A 184 -0.97 -0.93 4.81
CA SER A 184 0.43 -0.96 5.26
C SER A 184 0.86 0.34 5.91
N VAL A 185 0.47 1.48 5.33
CA VAL A 185 0.77 2.80 5.90
C VAL A 185 0.02 3.01 7.22
N ALA A 186 -1.23 2.55 7.31
CA ALA A 186 -2.04 2.68 8.52
C ALA A 186 -1.52 1.83 9.68
N ILE A 187 -1.10 0.58 9.44
CA ILE A 187 -0.55 -0.28 10.51
C ILE A 187 0.83 0.20 10.97
N ASN A 188 1.65 0.74 10.07
CA ASN A 188 3.00 1.24 10.39
C ASN A 188 2.99 2.62 11.08
N ARG A 189 1.79 3.16 11.37
CA ARG A 189 1.64 4.40 12.13
C ARG A 189 2.13 4.22 13.57
N PHE A 190 1.97 3.03 14.15
CA PHE A 190 2.48 2.66 15.46
C PHE A 190 3.81 1.92 15.31
N LYS A 191 4.89 2.52 15.81
CA LYS A 191 6.24 1.95 15.80
C LYS A 191 6.59 1.47 17.21
N PRO A 192 7.19 0.29 17.39
CA PRO A 192 7.65 -0.14 18.71
C PRO A 192 8.68 0.86 19.28
N ALA A 193 8.48 1.27 20.52
CA ALA A 193 9.43 2.00 21.34
C ALA A 193 9.70 1.21 22.62
N ARG A 194 10.98 0.97 22.90
CA ARG A 194 11.41 0.45 24.19
C ARG A 194 11.90 1.63 25.01
N VAL A 195 11.18 1.98 26.06
CA VAL A 195 11.57 3.06 26.98
C VAL A 195 12.13 2.40 28.24
N SER A 196 13.42 2.63 28.50
CA SER A 196 14.08 2.23 29.73
C SER A 196 14.21 3.43 30.66
N LEU A 197 13.56 3.38 31.83
CA LEU A 197 13.70 4.38 32.89
C LEU A 197 14.24 3.68 34.14
N GLY A 198 15.56 3.74 34.35
CA GLY A 198 16.24 2.94 35.39
C GLY A 198 16.11 1.44 35.11
N ASP A 199 15.68 0.68 36.10
CA ASP A 199 15.46 -0.78 36.01
C ASP A 199 14.11 -1.17 35.39
N ILE A 200 13.28 -0.18 35.02
CA ILE A 200 11.96 -0.43 34.42
C ILE A 200 12.10 -0.40 32.89
N HIS A 201 11.85 -1.55 32.27
CA HIS A 201 11.70 -1.69 30.82
C HIS A 201 10.23 -1.67 30.44
N LEU A 202 9.78 -0.59 29.82
CA LEU A 202 8.45 -0.50 29.20
C LEU A 202 8.58 -0.80 27.71
N GLU A 203 7.99 -1.92 27.28
CA GLU A 203 7.78 -2.20 25.86
C GLU A 203 6.48 -1.54 25.44
N GLY A 204 6.55 -0.66 24.45
CA GLY A 204 5.41 0.09 23.97
C GLY A 204 5.47 0.37 22.48
N GLU A 205 4.48 1.08 21.96
CA GLU A 205 4.46 1.58 20.60
C GLU A 205 4.17 3.08 20.61
N TYR A 206 4.81 3.83 19.71
CA TYR A 206 4.56 5.25 19.52
C TYR A 206 4.05 5.53 18.11
N ALA A 207 3.15 6.50 17.97
CA ALA A 207 2.73 7.03 16.68
C ALA A 207 2.91 8.53 16.63
N LEU A 208 3.58 9.02 15.58
CA LEU A 208 3.61 10.44 15.28
C LEU A 208 2.30 10.83 14.60
N LEU A 209 1.51 11.66 15.26
CA LEU A 209 0.27 12.21 14.75
C LEU A 209 0.55 13.59 14.18
N VAL A 210 0.57 13.72 12.86
CA VAL A 210 0.69 15.02 12.19
C VAL A 210 -0.68 15.39 11.62
N THR A 211 -1.20 16.54 12.06
CA THR A 211 -2.40 17.20 11.53
C THR A 211 -2.02 18.59 11.01
N PRO A 212 -2.84 19.24 10.17
CA PRO A 212 -2.50 20.55 9.61
C PRO A 212 -2.13 21.62 10.64
N ASN A 213 -2.65 21.51 11.86
CA ASN A 213 -2.46 22.50 12.91
C ASN A 213 -1.71 21.96 14.14
N GLN A 214 -1.33 20.66 14.18
CA GLN A 214 -0.80 20.03 15.40
C GLN A 214 0.13 18.86 15.07
N VAL A 215 1.21 18.72 15.84
CA VAL A 215 2.08 17.52 15.86
C VAL A 215 2.00 16.91 17.26
N GLY A 216 1.68 15.63 17.35
CA GLY A 216 1.55 14.87 18.59
C GLY A 216 2.28 13.52 18.54
N VAL A 217 2.53 12.95 19.71
CA VAL A 217 3.05 11.59 19.87
C VAL A 217 2.03 10.82 20.69
N ALA A 218 1.45 9.76 20.14
CA ALA A 218 0.66 8.79 20.90
C ALA A 218 1.58 7.68 21.41
N LEU A 219 1.45 7.26 22.67
CA LEU A 219 2.21 6.17 23.28
C LEU A 219 1.24 5.09 23.76
N ARG A 220 1.57 3.83 23.49
CA ARG A 220 0.91 2.61 23.96
C ARG A 220 1.94 1.77 24.71
N TYR A 221 1.57 1.10 25.79
CA TYR A 221 2.39 0.19 26.58
C TYR A 221 1.55 -1.01 27.02
#